data_AF-A0A8C8M907-F1
#
_entry.id   AF-A0A8C8M907-F1
#
_cell.length_a   1.000
_cell.length_b   1.000
_cell.length_c   1.000
_cell.angle_alpha   90.00
_cell.angle_beta   90.00
_cell.angle_gamma   90.00
#
_symmetry.space_group_name_H-M   'P 1'
#
loop_
_entity.id
_entity.type
_entity.pdbx_description
1 polymer ?
#
loop_
_entity_poly.entity_id
_entity_poly.type
_entity_poly.pdbx_seq_one_letter_code
_entity_poly.pdbx_strand_id
1 'polypeptide(L)'
;MRSWRWQFSRMMSLCLRWCRLCPKRGVRPSKPRRKLGELWSYWKLLLNSLYFNSLTNSDTYLDCVFEPIYWIVDNVTRWFGVVFVCLVIALTSSVVVVVYLCLLPVILNTYPLLWIIWHLTYGHWVLMMVLFHYYKATTTSPGHPPQVKSDTPSVTICKKCIVPKPARTHHCSICNT
;
A
#
# COMPACT_ATOMS: atom_id res chain seq x y z
N MET A 1 10.09 -81.88 -55.72
CA MET A 1 10.46 -80.83 -54.72
C MET A 1 11.09 -79.64 -55.45
N ARG A 2 10.74 -78.38 -55.07
CA ARG A 2 11.24 -77.07 -55.57
C ARG A 2 10.38 -76.28 -56.58
N SER A 3 9.10 -76.01 -56.30
CA SER A 3 8.39 -74.91 -57.00
C SER A 3 7.73 -73.86 -56.10
N TRP A 4 7.54 -74.13 -54.80
CA TRP A 4 6.82 -73.20 -53.91
C TRP A 4 7.67 -72.13 -53.21
N ARG A 5 9.00 -72.31 -53.13
CA ARG A 5 9.91 -71.37 -52.43
C ARG A 5 10.24 -70.11 -53.25
N TRP A 6 10.06 -70.14 -54.57
CA TRP A 6 10.39 -69.03 -55.47
C TRP A 6 9.27 -67.98 -55.59
N GLN A 7 8.01 -68.38 -55.44
CA GLN A 7 6.86 -67.46 -55.52
C GLN A 7 6.76 -66.57 -54.28
N PHE A 8 7.01 -67.13 -53.08
CA PHE A 8 7.04 -66.35 -51.83
C PHE A 8 8.16 -65.30 -51.79
N SER A 9 9.35 -65.62 -52.30
CA SER A 9 10.49 -64.68 -52.33
C SER A 9 10.24 -63.46 -53.22
N ARG A 10 9.56 -63.63 -54.37
CA ARG A 10 9.18 -62.52 -55.27
C ARG A 10 8.06 -61.64 -54.70
N MET A 11 7.11 -62.21 -53.95
CA MET A 11 6.08 -61.41 -53.28
C MET A 11 6.65 -60.60 -52.10
N MET A 12 7.58 -61.16 -51.33
CA MET A 12 8.23 -60.45 -50.21
C MET A 12 9.13 -59.30 -50.70
N SER A 13 9.84 -59.49 -51.80
CA SER A 13 10.69 -58.45 -52.38
C SER A 13 9.89 -57.33 -53.07
N LEU A 14 8.71 -57.62 -53.64
CA LEU A 14 7.79 -56.59 -54.13
C LEU A 14 7.13 -55.80 -52.99
N CYS A 15 6.71 -56.46 -51.90
CA CYS A 15 6.20 -55.77 -50.70
C CYS A 15 7.25 -54.88 -50.03
N LEU A 16 8.50 -55.33 -49.92
CA LEU A 16 9.59 -54.53 -49.35
C LEU A 16 9.98 -53.34 -50.23
N ARG A 17 9.87 -53.46 -51.56
CA ARG A 17 10.11 -52.34 -52.49
C ARG A 17 8.98 -51.32 -52.43
N TRP A 18 7.73 -51.78 -52.25
CA TRP A 18 6.57 -50.91 -52.02
C TRP A 18 6.67 -50.13 -50.71
N CYS A 19 7.11 -50.79 -49.63
CA CYS A 19 7.36 -50.12 -48.34
C CYS A 19 8.52 -49.11 -48.37
N ARG A 20 9.51 -49.26 -49.26
CA ARG A 20 10.61 -48.29 -49.44
C ARG A 20 10.28 -47.13 -50.38
N LEU A 21 9.25 -47.27 -51.22
CA LEU A 21 8.78 -46.24 -52.16
C LEU A 21 7.66 -45.36 -51.58
N CYS A 22 7.15 -45.67 -50.40
CA CYS A 22 6.44 -44.68 -49.61
C CYS A 22 7.49 -43.67 -49.10
N PRO A 23 7.47 -42.41 -49.56
CA PRO A 23 8.26 -41.40 -48.91
C PRO A 23 7.84 -41.42 -47.44
N LYS A 24 8.80 -41.36 -46.51
CA LYS A 24 8.53 -40.94 -45.14
C LYS A 24 7.90 -39.55 -45.25
N ARG A 25 6.58 -39.53 -45.45
CA ARG A 25 5.73 -38.35 -45.38
C ARG A 25 5.70 -38.08 -43.89
N GLY A 26 6.77 -37.43 -43.43
CA GLY A 26 6.84 -36.87 -42.11
C GLY A 26 5.55 -36.09 -41.96
N VAL A 27 4.64 -36.64 -41.18
CA VAL A 27 3.44 -35.95 -40.74
C VAL A 27 3.99 -34.81 -39.89
N ARG A 28 4.36 -33.70 -40.56
CA ARG A 28 4.55 -32.42 -39.91
C ARG A 28 3.22 -32.20 -39.19
N PRO A 29 3.20 -32.08 -37.85
CA PRO A 29 1.96 -31.73 -37.19
C PRO A 29 1.52 -30.42 -37.82
N SER A 30 0.31 -30.45 -38.35
CA SER A 30 -0.45 -29.36 -38.94
C SER A 30 0.10 -27.96 -38.57
N LYS A 31 0.63 -27.23 -39.56
CA LYS A 31 0.94 -25.79 -39.47
C LYS A 31 -0.11 -24.95 -38.70
N PRO A 32 -1.45 -25.22 -38.80
CA PRO A 32 -2.43 -24.48 -38.01
C PRO A 32 -2.40 -24.78 -36.50
N ARG A 33 -2.09 -26.01 -36.06
CA ARG A 33 -1.96 -26.30 -34.60
C ARG A 33 -0.80 -25.53 -33.97
N ARG A 34 0.30 -25.36 -34.70
CA ARG A 34 1.47 -24.62 -34.22
C ARG A 34 1.18 -23.12 -34.13
N LYS A 35 0.50 -22.54 -35.13
CA LYS A 35 -0.01 -21.15 -35.07
C LYS A 35 -1.03 -20.93 -33.96
N LEU A 36 -1.94 -21.88 -33.75
CA LEU A 36 -2.94 -21.81 -32.67
C LEU A 36 -2.27 -21.92 -31.29
N GLY A 37 -1.24 -22.76 -31.16
CA GLY A 37 -0.42 -22.82 -29.95
C GLY A 37 0.35 -21.54 -29.67
N GLU A 38 0.89 -20.89 -30.71
CA GLU A 38 1.55 -19.58 -30.63
C GLU A 38 0.58 -18.45 -30.27
N LEU A 39 -0.64 -18.45 -30.82
CA LEU A 39 -1.69 -17.50 -30.45
C LEU A 39 -2.18 -17.74 -29.02
N TRP A 40 -2.30 -18.99 -28.59
CA TRP A 40 -2.68 -19.35 -27.22
C TRP A 40 -1.60 -18.94 -26.21
N SER A 41 -0.32 -19.13 -26.53
CA SER A 41 0.77 -18.69 -25.67
C SER A 41 0.85 -17.16 -25.61
N TYR A 42 0.65 -16.47 -26.73
CA TYR A 42 0.58 -15.01 -26.76
C TYR A 42 -0.61 -14.47 -25.97
N TRP A 43 -1.79 -15.07 -26.13
CA TRP A 43 -2.98 -14.72 -25.34
C TRP A 43 -2.77 -15.01 -23.86
N LYS A 44 -2.15 -16.14 -23.50
CA LYS A 44 -1.80 -16.45 -22.10
C LYS A 44 -0.78 -15.45 -21.54
N LEU A 45 0.19 -15.00 -22.34
CA LEU A 45 1.14 -13.96 -21.93
C LEU A 45 0.46 -12.60 -21.77
N LEU A 46 -0.46 -12.24 -22.66
CA LEU A 46 -1.29 -11.04 -22.54
C LEU A 46 -2.17 -11.09 -21.29
N LEU A 47 -2.88 -12.21 -21.08
CA LEU A 47 -3.68 -12.44 -19.88
C LEU A 47 -2.80 -12.41 -18.62
N ASN A 48 -1.63 -13.04 -18.63
CA ASN A 48 -0.68 -12.93 -17.53
C ASN A 48 -0.18 -11.48 -17.35
N SER A 49 0.08 -10.71 -18.40
CA SER A 49 0.49 -9.31 -18.24
C SER A 49 -0.64 -8.40 -17.74
N LEU A 50 -1.89 -8.73 -18.07
CA LEU A 50 -3.08 -7.99 -17.66
C LEU A 50 -3.55 -8.37 -16.25
N TYR A 51 -3.42 -9.64 -15.87
CA TYR A 51 -3.92 -10.19 -14.61
C TYR A 51 -2.82 -10.28 -13.54
N PHE A 52 -1.57 -10.50 -13.95
CA PHE A 52 -0.40 -10.57 -13.06
C PHE A 52 0.16 -9.16 -12.84
N ASN A 53 -0.69 -8.28 -12.30
CA ASN A 53 -0.22 -7.06 -11.67
C ASN A 53 0.07 -7.39 -10.21
N SER A 54 1.34 -7.38 -9.80
CA SER A 54 1.74 -7.53 -8.40
C SER A 54 1.03 -6.52 -7.47
N LEU A 55 0.50 -5.43 -8.05
CA LEU A 55 -0.27 -4.41 -7.34
C LEU A 55 -1.77 -4.75 -7.18
N THR A 56 -2.32 -5.74 -7.91
CA THR A 56 -3.73 -6.17 -7.89
C THR A 56 -3.84 -7.56 -7.24
N ASN A 57 -3.52 -7.63 -5.95
CA ASN A 57 -3.64 -8.85 -5.14
C ASN A 57 -4.99 -8.91 -4.40
N SER A 58 -5.30 -10.04 -3.76
CA SER A 58 -6.47 -10.18 -2.87
C SER A 58 -6.62 -9.03 -1.86
N ASP A 59 -5.51 -8.44 -1.42
CA ASP A 59 -5.50 -7.27 -0.53
C ASP A 59 -6.23 -6.07 -1.14
N THR A 60 -6.12 -5.85 -2.45
CA THR A 60 -6.84 -4.76 -3.13
C THR A 60 -8.34 -5.00 -3.18
N TYR A 61 -8.77 -6.25 -3.35
CA TYR A 61 -10.20 -6.59 -3.30
C TYR A 61 -10.77 -6.33 -1.90
N LEU A 62 -10.05 -6.75 -0.85
CA LEU A 62 -10.45 -6.48 0.53
C LEU A 62 -10.46 -4.97 0.82
N ASP A 63 -9.45 -4.23 0.36
CA ASP A 63 -9.42 -2.76 0.48
C ASP A 63 -10.69 -2.12 -0.10
N CYS A 64 -11.16 -2.58 -1.27
CA CYS A 64 -12.40 -2.09 -1.89
C CYS A 64 -13.66 -2.45 -1.08
N VAL A 65 -13.73 -3.66 -0.51
CA VAL A 65 -14.88 -4.09 0.31
C VAL A 65 -14.94 -3.32 1.63
N PHE A 66 -13.79 -3.00 2.22
CA PHE A 66 -13.68 -2.26 3.49
C PHE A 66 -13.69 -0.73 3.32
N GLU A 67 -13.65 -0.22 2.09
CA GLU A 67 -13.73 1.22 1.80
C GLU A 67 -14.87 1.97 2.52
N PRO A 68 -16.13 1.50 2.56
CA PRO A 68 -17.18 2.18 3.32
C PRO A 68 -16.91 2.22 4.83
N ILE A 69 -16.26 1.19 5.37
CA ILE A 69 -15.90 1.15 6.79
C ILE A 69 -14.79 2.16 7.07
N TYR A 70 -13.76 2.23 6.21
CA TYR A 70 -12.72 3.23 6.32
C TYR A 70 -13.30 4.65 6.27
N TRP A 71 -14.25 4.92 5.37
CA TRP A 71 -14.91 6.22 5.29
C TRP A 71 -15.63 6.61 6.60
N ILE A 72 -16.37 5.67 7.20
CA ILE A 72 -17.04 5.90 8.49
C ILE A 72 -16.01 6.19 9.58
N VAL A 73 -14.96 5.36 9.66
CA VAL A 73 -13.90 5.49 10.66
C VAL A 73 -13.20 6.84 10.51
N ASP A 74 -12.80 7.23 9.30
CA ASP A 74 -12.12 8.49 9.00
C ASP A 74 -12.97 9.71 9.38
N ASN A 75 -14.28 9.65 9.11
CA ASN A 75 -15.20 10.72 9.49
C ASN A 75 -15.31 10.85 11.02
N VAL A 76 -15.39 9.72 11.72
CA VAL A 76 -15.47 9.68 13.18
C VAL A 76 -14.16 10.17 13.82
N THR A 77 -12.99 9.72 13.36
CA THR A 77 -11.68 10.19 13.88
C THR A 77 -11.48 11.68 13.64
N ARG A 78 -11.92 12.23 12.51
CA ARG A 78 -11.87 13.68 12.26
C ARG A 78 -12.68 14.46 13.30
N TRP A 79 -13.87 13.97 13.66
CA TRP A 79 -14.70 14.61 14.69
C TRP A 79 -14.07 14.50 16.09
N PHE A 80 -13.53 13.32 16.44
CA PHE A 80 -12.79 13.13 17.68
C PHE A 80 -11.60 14.08 17.82
N GLY A 81 -10.89 14.38 16.72
CA GLY A 81 -9.80 15.35 16.71
C GLY A 81 -10.24 16.72 17.24
N VAL A 82 -11.39 17.23 16.81
CA VAL A 82 -11.93 18.52 17.28
C VAL A 82 -12.32 18.45 18.76
N VAL A 83 -12.98 17.37 19.17
CA VAL A 83 -13.39 17.16 20.58
C VAL A 83 -12.17 17.13 21.50
N PHE A 84 -11.10 16.43 21.12
CA PHE A 84 -9.88 16.39 21.93
C PHE A 84 -9.18 17.74 22.02
N VAL A 85 -9.20 18.55 20.96
CA VAL A 85 -8.66 19.92 21.01
C VAL A 85 -9.44 20.79 22.00
N CYS A 86 -10.76 20.77 21.93
CA CYS A 86 -11.61 21.49 22.88
C CYS A 86 -11.39 20.99 24.33
N LEU A 87 -11.25 19.68 24.52
CA LEU A 87 -11.00 19.09 25.83
C LEU A 87 -9.68 19.57 26.44
N VAL A 88 -8.59 19.61 25.67
CA VAL A 88 -7.28 20.09 26.15
C VAL A 88 -7.35 21.57 26.55
N ILE A 89 -8.04 22.40 25.78
CA ILE A 89 -8.25 23.82 26.10
C ILE A 89 -9.05 23.96 27.39
N ALA A 90 -10.14 23.20 27.54
CA ALA A 90 -10.97 23.23 28.74
C ALA A 90 -10.19 22.77 29.99
N LEU A 91 -9.46 21.66 29.91
CA LEU A 91 -8.66 21.13 31.01
C LEU A 91 -7.51 22.06 31.42
N THR A 92 -6.80 22.65 30.46
CA THR A 92 -5.73 23.60 30.78
C THR A 92 -6.28 24.87 31.40
N SER A 93 -7.40 25.39 30.89
CA SER A 93 -8.07 26.56 31.48
C SER A 93 -8.59 26.29 32.90
N SER A 94 -9.13 25.10 33.18
CA SER A 94 -9.64 24.77 34.51
C SER A 94 -8.51 24.69 35.55
N VAL A 95 -7.37 24.09 35.19
CA VAL A 95 -6.17 24.08 36.06
C VAL A 95 -5.71 25.50 36.38
N VAL A 96 -5.62 26.37 35.38
CA VAL A 96 -5.24 27.78 35.57
C VAL A 96 -6.22 28.47 36.51
N VAL A 97 -7.53 28.32 36.29
CA VAL A 97 -8.57 28.91 37.14
C VAL A 97 -8.46 28.44 38.59
N VAL A 98 -8.29 27.14 38.83
CA VAL A 98 -8.14 26.59 40.19
C VAL A 98 -6.87 27.13 40.85
N VAL A 99 -5.76 27.23 40.11
CA VAL A 99 -4.50 27.79 40.65
C VAL A 99 -4.68 29.24 41.08
N TYR A 100 -5.32 30.08 40.26
CA TYR A 100 -5.48 31.49 40.57
C TYR A 100 -6.53 31.79 41.63
N LEU A 101 -7.67 31.09 41.61
CA LEU A 101 -8.77 31.37 42.51
C LEU A 101 -8.62 30.68 43.87
N CYS A 102 -8.10 29.44 43.88
CA CYS A 102 -8.06 28.63 45.10
C CYS A 102 -6.65 28.53 45.70
N LEU A 103 -5.62 28.28 44.88
CA LEU A 103 -4.27 28.02 45.40
C LEU A 103 -3.50 29.30 45.71
N LEU A 104 -3.59 30.32 44.86
CA LEU A 104 -2.89 31.60 45.06
C LEU A 104 -3.17 32.25 46.43
N PRO A 105 -4.42 32.39 46.92
CA PRO A 105 -4.66 32.99 48.23
C PRO A 105 -4.05 32.17 49.39
N VAL A 106 -3.97 30.84 49.25
CA VAL A 106 -3.32 29.99 50.26
C VAL A 106 -1.81 30.19 50.23
N ILE A 107 -1.21 30.24 49.04
CA ILE A 107 0.24 30.41 48.86
C ILE A 107 0.71 31.77 49.40
N LEU A 108 -0.05 32.84 49.15
CA LEU A 108 0.25 34.19 49.63
C LEU A 108 0.28 34.28 51.17
N ASN A 109 -0.48 33.44 51.87
CA ASN A 109 -0.50 33.42 53.34
C ASN A 109 0.54 32.48 53.96
N THR A 110 1.11 31.54 53.18
CA THR A 110 1.93 30.44 53.73
C THR A 110 3.43 30.62 53.43
N TYR A 111 3.78 31.19 52.27
CA TYR A 111 5.16 31.18 51.74
C TYR A 111 5.78 32.57 51.66
N PRO A 112 7.13 32.67 51.70
CA PRO A 112 7.82 33.94 51.49
C PRO A 112 7.73 34.40 50.03
N LEU A 113 7.61 35.72 49.82
CA LEU A 113 7.37 36.34 48.51
C LEU A 113 8.32 35.86 47.39
N LEU A 114 9.61 35.69 47.68
CA LEU A 114 10.59 35.23 46.68
C LEU A 114 10.25 33.84 46.12
N TRP A 115 9.75 32.94 46.97
CA TRP A 115 9.37 31.59 46.57
C TRP A 115 8.11 31.60 45.71
N ILE A 116 7.17 32.50 46.02
CA ILE A 116 5.95 32.73 45.25
C ILE A 116 6.28 33.28 43.87
N ILE A 117 7.14 34.30 43.77
CA ILE A 117 7.57 34.90 42.51
C ILE A 117 8.25 33.84 41.63
N TRP A 118 9.14 33.03 42.22
CA TRP A 118 9.79 31.93 41.50
C TRP A 118 8.77 30.93 40.95
N HIS A 119 7.83 30.45 41.78
CA HIS A 119 6.82 29.48 41.33
C HIS A 119 5.86 30.06 40.28
N LEU A 120 5.42 31.31 40.43
CA LEU A 120 4.56 31.95 39.45
C LEU A 120 5.28 32.17 38.12
N THR A 121 6.53 32.64 38.14
CA THR A 121 7.30 32.86 36.91
C THR A 121 7.59 31.54 36.19
N TYR A 122 8.04 30.51 36.91
CA TYR A 122 8.27 29.19 36.34
C TYR A 122 6.97 28.54 35.84
N GLY A 123 5.87 28.65 36.60
CA GLY A 123 4.57 28.11 36.21
C GLY A 123 4.03 28.74 34.92
N HIS A 124 4.12 30.06 34.78
CA HIS A 124 3.74 30.75 33.55
C HIS A 124 4.65 30.39 32.37
N TRP A 125 5.94 30.22 32.61
CA TRP A 125 6.85 29.76 31.57
C TRP A 125 6.43 28.38 31.03
N VAL A 126 6.10 27.44 31.92
CA VAL A 126 5.59 26.12 31.53
C VAL A 126 4.25 26.25 30.80
N LEU A 127 3.33 27.09 31.27
CA LEU A 127 2.05 27.34 30.59
C LEU A 127 2.27 27.85 29.16
N MET A 128 3.18 28.81 28.97
CA MET A 128 3.54 29.34 27.65
C MET A 128 4.14 28.25 26.75
N MET A 129 5.00 27.37 27.28
CA MET A 129 5.56 26.24 26.52
C MET A 129 4.47 25.26 26.08
N VAL A 130 3.54 24.91 26.97
CA VAL A 130 2.40 24.04 26.65
C VAL A 130 1.55 24.66 25.54
N LEU A 131 1.18 25.94 25.68
CA LEU A 131 0.38 26.65 24.68
C LEU A 131 1.09 26.69 23.32
N PHE A 132 2.38 27.04 23.30
CA PHE A 132 3.17 27.12 22.07
C PHE A 132 3.28 25.77 21.38
N HIS A 133 3.71 24.72 22.09
CA HIS A 133 3.89 23.40 21.51
C HIS A 133 2.57 22.78 21.04
N TYR A 134 1.49 22.97 21.80
CA TYR A 134 0.18 22.47 21.41
C TYR A 134 -0.38 23.22 20.19
N TYR A 135 -0.23 24.54 20.15
CA TYR A 135 -0.59 25.34 18.98
C TYR A 135 0.20 24.89 17.74
N LYS A 136 1.51 24.69 17.88
CA LYS A 136 2.34 24.20 16.77
C LYS A 136 1.96 22.78 16.34
N ALA A 137 1.62 21.89 17.27
CA ALA A 137 1.19 20.53 16.95
C ALA A 137 -0.14 20.50 16.15
N THR A 138 -1.06 21.42 16.43
CA THR A 138 -2.38 21.47 15.78
C THR A 138 -2.41 22.26 14.47
N THR A 139 -1.53 23.25 14.31
CA THR A 139 -1.53 24.15 13.14
C THR A 139 -0.46 23.85 12.10
N THR A 140 0.54 23.04 12.43
CA THR A 140 1.58 22.67 11.46
C THR A 140 1.05 21.67 10.46
N SER A 141 1.01 22.05 9.18
CA SER A 141 0.56 21.17 8.11
C SER A 141 1.48 19.96 7.94
N PRO A 142 0.96 18.81 7.47
CA PRO A 142 1.78 17.64 7.18
C PRO A 142 2.77 17.92 6.03
N GLY A 143 3.88 17.19 6.02
CA GLY A 143 4.84 17.23 4.90
C GLY A 143 4.27 16.55 3.65
N HIS A 144 4.67 17.02 2.47
CA HIS A 144 4.24 16.49 1.17
C HIS A 144 5.44 15.92 0.41
N PRO A 145 5.25 14.89 -0.43
CA PRO A 145 6.34 14.34 -1.23
C PRO A 145 6.85 15.37 -2.26
N PRO A 146 8.14 15.32 -2.63
CA PRO A 146 8.69 16.21 -3.65
C PRO A 146 7.99 15.97 -5.01
N GLN A 147 7.58 17.05 -5.68
CA GLN A 147 6.91 16.98 -6.99
C GLN A 147 7.88 16.81 -8.17
N VAL A 148 9.17 17.06 -7.96
CA VAL A 148 10.22 16.85 -8.96
C VAL A 148 10.83 15.46 -8.79
N LYS A 149 11.32 14.87 -9.89
CA LYS A 149 12.09 13.62 -9.83
C LYS A 149 13.30 13.82 -8.92
N SER A 150 13.20 13.34 -7.70
CA SER A 150 14.30 13.24 -6.75
C SER A 150 14.85 11.83 -6.78
N ASP A 151 16.18 11.68 -6.69
CA ASP A 151 16.89 10.39 -6.53
C ASP A 151 16.58 9.69 -5.19
N THR A 152 15.48 10.08 -4.53
CA THR A 152 14.99 9.46 -3.31
C THR A 152 14.57 8.04 -3.60
N PRO A 153 15.11 7.04 -2.88
CA PRO A 153 14.74 5.65 -3.09
C PRO A 153 13.25 5.48 -2.76
N SER A 154 12.45 5.19 -3.79
CA SER A 154 11.05 4.84 -3.63
C SER A 154 10.93 3.39 -3.19
N VAL A 155 10.23 3.13 -2.10
CA VAL A 155 10.09 1.77 -1.55
C VAL A 155 8.88 1.07 -2.17
N THR A 156 7.78 1.80 -2.38
CA THR A 156 6.49 1.29 -2.89
C THR A 156 5.73 2.39 -3.63
N ILE A 157 4.60 2.07 -4.25
CA ILE A 157 3.68 3.05 -4.87
C ILE A 157 2.47 3.24 -3.93
N CYS A 158 2.03 4.49 -3.72
CA CYS A 158 0.79 4.75 -3.00
C CYS A 158 -0.42 4.33 -3.84
N LYS A 159 -1.27 3.43 -3.32
CA LYS A 159 -2.48 2.94 -4.01
C LYS A 159 -3.54 4.04 -4.25
N LYS A 160 -3.63 5.05 -3.37
CA LYS A 160 -4.61 6.14 -3.48
C LYS A 160 -4.12 7.29 -4.37
N CYS A 161 -2.87 7.70 -4.21
CA CYS A 161 -2.30 8.85 -4.94
C CYS A 161 -1.63 8.46 -6.27
N ILE A 162 -1.34 7.18 -6.49
CA ILE A 162 -0.63 6.66 -7.68
C ILE A 162 0.73 7.36 -7.92
N VAL A 163 1.47 7.60 -6.82
CA VAL A 163 2.82 8.21 -6.84
C VAL A 163 3.83 7.33 -6.11
N PRO A 164 5.12 7.36 -6.50
CA PRO A 164 6.18 6.65 -5.79
C PRO A 164 6.31 7.20 -4.37
N LYS A 165 6.24 6.30 -3.39
CA LYS A 165 6.26 6.59 -1.97
C LYS A 165 7.71 6.68 -1.47
N PRO A 166 8.17 7.85 -0.98
CA PRO A 166 9.49 7.96 -0.37
C PRO A 166 9.60 7.12 0.91
N ALA A 167 10.82 6.76 1.32
CA ALA A 167 11.05 6.03 2.56
C ALA A 167 10.45 6.75 3.79
N ARG A 168 9.86 5.99 4.72
CA ARG A 168 9.22 6.48 5.98
C ARG A 168 8.00 7.40 5.83
N THR A 169 7.47 7.57 4.62
CA THR A 169 6.19 8.29 4.43
C THR A 169 5.01 7.33 4.54
N HIS A 170 3.77 7.79 4.70
CA HIS A 170 2.53 7.01 4.60
C HIS A 170 1.41 7.93 4.09
N HIS A 171 0.46 7.38 3.34
CA HIS A 171 -0.74 8.13 2.97
C HIS A 171 -1.66 8.22 4.19
N CYS A 172 -2.16 9.41 4.47
CA CYS A 172 -3.14 9.65 5.52
C CYS A 172 -4.52 9.80 4.89
N SER A 173 -5.45 8.90 5.20
CA SER A 173 -6.82 8.96 4.71
C SER A 173 -7.57 10.22 5.19
N ILE A 174 -7.27 10.68 6.41
CA ILE A 174 -7.89 11.87 7.02
C ILE A 174 -7.44 13.16 6.31
N CYS A 175 -6.15 13.27 5.98
CA CYS A 175 -5.58 14.43 5.28
C CYS A 175 -5.69 14.32 3.75
N ASN A 176 -5.95 13.11 3.25
CA ASN A 176 -5.97 12.77 1.83
C ASN A 176 -4.68 13.14 1.07
N THR A 177 -3.53 12.89 1.70
CA THR A 177 -2.18 13.12 1.13
C THR A 177 -1.21 12.02 1.50
#